data_AF-A0A6N8XRB4-F1
#
_entry.id   AF-A0A6N8XRB4-F1
#
_cell.length_a   1.000
_cell.length_b   1.000
_cell.length_c   1.000
_cell.angle_alpha   90.00
_cell.angle_beta   90.00
_cell.angle_gamma   90.00
#
_symmetry.space_group_name_H-M   'P 1'
#
loop_
_entity.id
_entity.type
_entity.pdbx_description
1 polymer ?
#
loop_
_entity_poly.entity_id
_entity_poly.type
_entity_poly.pdbx_seq_one_letter_code
_entity_poly.pdbx_strand_id
1 'polypeptide(L)'
;MIREIPLSRLALAPENVRKTPPDARADAELKASIAALGLLENLVVRADEPDDEGGERYAVVAGGRRLKAMQALVEDKVFDADHPVPCQVRDGDTES
;
A
#
# COMPACT_ATOMS: atom_id res chain seq x y z
N MET A 1 2.77 -9.47 11.38
CA MET A 1 3.17 -10.49 10.38
C MET A 1 3.39 -9.80 9.03
N ILE A 2 4.31 -10.27 8.17
CA ILE A 2 4.37 -9.81 6.77
C ILE A 2 3.52 -10.76 5.93
N ARG A 3 2.57 -10.21 5.18
CA ARG A 3 1.70 -10.92 4.24
C ARG A 3 1.80 -10.25 2.87
N GLU A 4 1.70 -11.04 1.82
CA GLU A 4 1.53 -10.52 0.47
C GLU A 4 0.04 -10.21 0.25
N ILE A 5 -0.27 -8.94 0.01
CA ILE A 5 -1.65 -8.47 -0.14
C ILE A 5 -1.74 -7.82 -1.53
N PRO A 6 -2.76 -8.17 -2.34
CA PRO A 6 -2.96 -7.52 -3.63
C PRO A 6 -3.23 -6.03 -3.43
N LEU A 7 -2.61 -5.18 -4.27
CA LEU A 7 -2.75 -3.73 -4.18
C LEU A 7 -4.23 -3.28 -4.22
N SER A 8 -5.09 -4.00 -4.93
CA SER A 8 -6.54 -3.79 -5.03
C SER A 8 -7.25 -3.82 -3.67
N ARG A 9 -6.70 -4.54 -2.68
CA ARG A 9 -7.24 -4.63 -1.31
C ARG A 9 -6.59 -3.66 -0.32
N LEU A 10 -5.65 -2.84 -0.79
CA LEU A 10 -4.95 -1.85 0.03
C LEU A 10 -5.56 -0.46 -0.17
N ALA A 11 -6.11 0.09 0.91
CA ALA A 11 -6.61 1.46 0.94
C ALA A 11 -5.68 2.36 1.76
N LEU A 12 -5.57 3.64 1.40
CA LEU A 12 -4.85 4.59 2.24
C LEU A 12 -5.68 4.92 3.48
N ALA A 13 -5.12 4.72 4.69
CA ALA A 13 -5.84 5.07 5.91
C ALA A 13 -6.09 6.60 5.99
N PRO A 14 -7.28 7.05 6.43
CA PRO A 14 -7.57 8.48 6.59
C PRO A 14 -6.67 9.14 7.64
N GLU A 15 -6.17 8.34 8.60
CA GLU A 15 -5.16 8.77 9.59
C GLU A 15 -3.77 9.03 8.99
N ASN A 16 -3.54 8.64 7.74
CA ASN A 16 -2.30 8.93 7.00
C ASN A 16 -2.28 10.37 6.48
N VAL A 17 -2.68 11.33 7.33
CA VAL A 17 -2.57 12.78 7.12
C VAL A 17 -1.12 13.17 7.30
N ARG A 18 -0.34 12.99 6.24
CA ARG A 18 1.07 13.34 6.22
C ARG A 18 1.24 14.84 6.51
N LYS A 19 1.90 15.16 7.64
CA LYS A 19 2.36 16.52 7.98
C LYS A 19 3.54 17.01 7.12
N THR A 20 4.11 16.15 6.28
CA THR A 20 5.26 16.47 5.43
C THR A 20 4.77 16.99 4.07
N PRO A 21 5.30 18.12 3.58
CA PRO A 21 4.90 18.68 2.29
C PRO A 21 5.08 17.66 1.15
N PRO A 22 4.15 17.64 0.17
CA PRO A 22 4.27 16.80 -1.01
C PRO A 22 5.49 17.25 -1.82
N ASP A 23 6.40 16.32 -2.09
CA ASP A 23 7.60 16.58 -2.88
C ASP A 23 7.50 15.71 -4.14
N ALA A 24 6.91 16.31 -5.19
CA ALA A 24 6.55 15.61 -6.41
C ALA A 24 7.76 14.94 -7.08
N ARG A 25 8.96 15.55 -6.95
CA ARG A 25 10.19 14.99 -7.49
C ARG A 25 10.59 13.72 -6.76
N ALA A 26 10.62 13.77 -5.42
CA ALA A 26 10.96 12.61 -4.61
C ALA A 26 9.93 11.46 -4.75
N ASP A 27 8.64 11.79 -4.96
CA ASP A 27 7.61 10.77 -5.21
C ASP A 27 7.76 10.12 -6.59
N ALA A 28 8.14 10.89 -7.62
CA ALA A 28 8.44 10.35 -8.96
C ALA A 28 9.70 9.47 -8.96
N GLU A 29 10.77 9.88 -8.26
CA GLU A 29 11.99 9.08 -8.11
C GLU A 29 11.72 7.77 -7.35
N LEU A 30 10.88 7.84 -6.30
CA LEU A 30 10.44 6.66 -5.57
C LEU A 30 9.62 5.72 -6.46
N LYS A 31 8.70 6.26 -7.27
CA LYS A 31 7.92 5.51 -8.26
C LYS A 31 8.83 4.76 -9.23
N ALA A 32 9.79 5.45 -9.85
CA ALA A 32 10.73 4.83 -10.78
C ALA A 32 11.60 3.75 -10.09
N SER A 33 12.03 4.01 -8.86
CA SER A 33 12.81 3.04 -8.09
C SER A 33 12.01 1.78 -7.76
N ILE A 34 10.75 1.92 -7.34
CA ILE A 34 9.86 0.78 -7.07
C ILE A 34 9.58 0.00 -8.35
N ALA A 35 9.38 0.67 -9.49
CA ALA A 35 9.19 -0.01 -10.78
C ALA A 35 10.41 -0.83 -11.22
N ALA A 36 11.62 -0.34 -10.93
CA ALA A 36 12.87 -0.99 -11.34
C ALA A 36 13.36 -2.07 -10.37
N LEU A 37 13.21 -1.85 -9.06
CA LEU A 37 13.78 -2.69 -7.99
C LEU A 37 12.72 -3.44 -7.18
N GLY A 38 11.45 -3.04 -7.26
CA GLY A 38 10.39 -3.52 -6.37
C GLY A 38 10.32 -2.76 -5.05
N LEU A 39 9.39 -3.20 -4.17
CA LEU A 39 9.20 -2.59 -2.87
C LEU A 39 10.26 -3.10 -1.87
N LEU A 40 11.31 -2.30 -1.65
CA LEU A 40 12.39 -2.62 -0.70
C LEU A 40 11.94 -2.51 0.77
N GLU A 41 11.01 -1.61 1.05
CA GLU A 41 10.52 -1.30 2.39
C GLU A 41 9.04 -1.60 2.49
N ASN A 42 8.70 -2.63 3.28
CA ASN A 42 7.34 -3.13 3.43
C ASN A 42 6.37 -2.01 3.86
N LEU A 43 5.15 -2.06 3.34
CA LEU A 43 4.06 -1.20 3.80
C LEU A 43 3.60 -1.65 5.18
N VAL A 44 3.12 -0.73 6.01
CA VAL A 44 2.48 -1.10 7.29
C VAL A 44 0.99 -0.88 7.14
N VAL A 45 0.23 -1.94 7.37
CA VAL A 45 -1.22 -1.96 7.20
C VAL A 45 -1.89 -2.45 8.47
N ARG A 46 -3.15 -2.11 8.67
CA ARG A 46 -4.04 -2.70 9.67
C ARG A 46 -5.23 -3.35 8.98
N ALA A 47 -5.85 -4.32 9.62
CA ALA A 47 -7.14 -4.84 9.16
C ALA A 47 -8.16 -3.68 9.12
N ASP A 48 -8.94 -3.62 8.05
CA ASP A 48 -9.99 -2.64 7.84
C ASP A 48 -11.34 -3.35 7.69
N GLU A 49 -12.43 -2.60 7.63
CA GLU A 49 -13.75 -3.16 7.38
C GLU A 49 -13.74 -3.99 6.09
N PRO A 50 -14.26 -5.24 6.11
CA PRO A 50 -14.29 -6.09 4.92
C PRO A 50 -15.11 -5.43 3.82
N ASP A 51 -14.84 -5.82 2.57
CA ASP A 51 -15.66 -5.35 1.45
C ASP A 51 -17.10 -5.88 1.50
N ASP A 52 -17.99 -5.31 0.68
CA ASP A 52 -19.39 -5.74 0.55
C ASP A 52 -19.55 -7.23 0.19
N GLU A 53 -18.50 -7.87 -0.33
CA GLU A 53 -18.42 -9.29 -0.69
C GLU A 53 -17.80 -10.15 0.42
N GLY A 54 -17.45 -9.54 1.57
CA GLY A 54 -16.85 -10.18 2.74
C GLY A 54 -15.35 -10.40 2.63
N GLY A 55 -14.67 -9.79 1.65
CA GLY A 55 -13.22 -9.91 1.49
C GLY A 55 -12.43 -9.06 2.49
N GLU A 56 -11.29 -9.59 2.95
CA GLU A 56 -10.36 -8.88 3.84
C GLU A 56 -9.80 -7.62 3.17
N ARG A 57 -10.04 -6.44 3.77
CA ARG A 57 -9.41 -5.19 3.36
C ARG A 57 -8.39 -4.70 4.38
N TYR A 58 -7.45 -3.89 3.90
CA TYR A 58 -6.35 -3.41 4.71
C TYR A 58 -6.10 -1.93 4.50
N ALA A 59 -6.05 -1.19 5.61
CA ALA A 59 -5.77 0.24 5.61
C ALA A 59 -4.27 0.49 5.86
N VAL A 60 -3.60 1.17 4.93
CA VAL A 60 -2.18 1.52 5.00
C VAL A 60 -1.97 2.67 5.96
N VAL A 61 -1.45 2.33 7.14
CA VAL A 61 -1.14 3.28 8.22
C VAL A 61 0.26 3.89 8.07
N ALA A 62 1.22 3.17 7.47
CA ALA A 62 2.55 3.71 7.17
C ALA A 62 3.05 3.28 5.78
N GLY A 63 3.76 4.20 5.13
CA GLY A 63 4.23 3.99 3.75
C GLY A 63 3.27 4.51 2.67
N GLY A 64 2.37 5.45 2.99
CA GLY A 64 1.38 5.99 2.04
C GLY A 64 1.98 6.57 0.74
N ARG A 65 3.23 7.06 0.77
CA ARG A 65 3.95 7.48 -0.46
C ARG A 65 4.23 6.32 -1.41
N ARG A 66 4.65 5.18 -0.84
CA ARG A 66 4.99 3.97 -1.59
C ARG A 66 3.71 3.36 -2.17
N LEU A 67 2.62 3.38 -1.41
CA LEU A 67 1.29 3.02 -1.90
C LEU A 67 0.90 3.89 -3.09
N LYS A 68 0.98 5.22 -2.97
CA LYS A 68 0.68 6.15 -4.08
C LYS A 68 1.56 5.91 -5.30
N ALA A 69 2.86 5.67 -5.08
CA ALA A 69 3.79 5.35 -6.15
C ALA A 69 3.38 4.06 -6.89
N MET A 70 3.00 3.00 -6.15
CA MET A 70 2.49 1.76 -6.75
C MET A 70 1.15 1.95 -7.45
N GLN A 71 0.21 2.70 -6.86
CA GLN A 71 -1.07 3.04 -7.49
C GLN A 71 -0.83 3.78 -8.81
N ALA A 72 0.07 4.76 -8.82
CA ALA A 72 0.44 5.46 -10.04
C ALA A 72 1.13 4.55 -11.07
N LEU A 73 1.82 3.48 -10.64
CA LEU A 73 2.39 2.48 -11.56
C LEU A 73 1.31 1.57 -12.14
N VAL A 74 0.26 1.26 -11.38
CA VAL A 74 -0.90 0.54 -11.90
C VAL A 74 -1.66 1.40 -12.91
N GLU A 75 -1.83 2.70 -12.65
CA GLU A 75 -2.40 3.64 -13.60
C GLU A 75 -1.55 3.74 -14.89
N ASP A 76 -0.22 3.72 -14.77
CA ASP A 76 0.72 3.63 -15.90
C ASP A 76 0.79 2.23 -16.55
N LYS A 77 0.02 1.25 -16.06
CA LYS A 77 0.02 -0.15 -16.51
C LYS A 77 1.38 -0.85 -16.41
N VAL A 78 2.24 -0.37 -15.51
CA VAL A 78 3.52 -1.02 -15.17
C VAL A 78 3.30 -2.17 -14.19
N PHE A 79 2.33 -2.04 -13.29
CA PHE A 79 1.88 -3.09 -12.38
C PHE A 79 0.40 -3.41 -12.57
N ASP A 80 0.00 -4.61 -12.16
CA ASP A 80 -1.40 -5.01 -12.07
C ASP A 80 -2.03 -4.56 -10.73
N ALA A 81 -3.34 -4.34 -10.73
CA ALA A 81 -4.07 -4.05 -9.49
C ALA A 81 -3.98 -5.21 -8.47
N ASP A 82 -3.83 -6.43 -8.96
CA ASP A 82 -3.62 -7.64 -8.14
C ASP A 82 -2.15 -7.94 -7.86
N HIS A 83 -1.24 -6.99 -8.13
CA HIS A 83 0.18 -7.18 -7.85
C HIS A 83 0.39 -7.48 -6.35
N PRO A 84 1.09 -8.56 -6.01
CA PRO A 84 1.34 -8.93 -4.61
C PRO A 84 2.30 -7.94 -3.97
N VAL A 85 1.83 -7.24 -2.93
CA VAL A 85 2.63 -6.25 -2.21
C VAL A 85 2.97 -6.77 -0.82
N PRO A 86 4.25 -6.82 -0.43
CA PRO A 86 4.63 -7.24 0.92
C PRO A 86 4.22 -6.17 1.95
N CYS A 87 3.24 -6.54 2.78
CA CYS A 87 2.61 -5.68 3.75
C CYS A 87 2.78 -6.26 5.16
N GLN A 88 3.31 -5.46 6.07
CA GLN A 88 3.33 -5.76 7.49
C GLN A 88 1.98 -5.41 8.11
N VAL A 89 1.18 -6.45 8.38
CA VAL A 89 -0.07 -6.34 9.12
C VAL A 89 0.24 -6.08 10.60
N ARG A 90 -0.20 -4.94 11.11
CA ARG A 90 -0.25 -4.57 12.53
C ARG A 90 -1.49 -5.24 13.10
N ASP A 91 -1.24 -6.22 13.94
CA ASP A 91 -2.28 -7.05 14.52
C ASP A 91 -3.05 -6.26 15.59
N GLY A 92 -4.36 -6.23 15.41
CA GLY A 92 -5.35 -5.98 16.44
C GLY A 92 -6.44 -7.02 16.22
N ASP A 93 -6.08 -8.29 16.39
CA ASP A 93 -7.00 -9.43 16.47
C ASP A 93 -7.97 -9.54 15.29
N THR A 94 -7.50 -10.15 14.21
CA THR A 94 -8.41 -10.92 13.35
C THR A 94 -7.96 -12.37 13.45
N GLU A 95 -8.00 -12.90 14.66
CA GLU A 95 -7.86 -14.34 14.90
C GLU A 95 -9.24 -15.01 14.73
N SER A 96 -9.29 -15.91 13.75
CA SER A 96 -10.13 -17.13 13.63
C SER A 96 -11.66 -17.06 13.53
#